data_AF-A0A8K0QXK2-F1
#
_entry.id   AF-A0A8K0QXK2-F1
#
_cell.length_a   1.000
_cell.length_b   1.000
_cell.length_c   1.000
_cell.angle_alpha   90.00
_cell.angle_beta   90.00
_cell.angle_gamma   90.00
#
_symmetry.space_group_name_H-M   'P 1'
#
loop_
_entity.id
_entity.type
_entity.pdbx_description
1 polymer ?
#
loop_
_entity_poly.entity_id
_entity_poly.type
_entity_poly.pdbx_seq_one_letter_code
_entity_poly.pdbx_strand_id
1 'polypeptide(L)'
;MAVRPKNLNNTYVAPGHPQLKPILICGVIMALAARKEVISPGSPLYDYVLSRSGNALKAATWIQNGLFYFLYGAHAIETAMFTKRLNDHGVSVFSLAWVKWMATCFIGGKFCFEHFDRLVGKAA
;
A
#
# COMPACT_ATOMS: atom_id res chain seq x y z
N MET A 1 -8.09 26.83 21.59
CA MET A 1 -7.65 27.31 20.26
C MET A 1 -7.61 26.12 19.32
N ALA A 2 -8.33 26.14 18.19
CA ALA A 2 -8.24 25.08 17.20
C ALA A 2 -6.81 25.07 16.61
N VAL A 3 -6.11 23.94 16.71
CA VAL A 3 -4.80 23.78 16.06
C VAL A 3 -5.02 23.90 14.56
N ARG A 4 -4.45 24.94 13.94
CA ARG A 4 -4.52 25.10 12.48
C ARG A 4 -3.82 23.88 11.85
N PRO A 5 -4.48 23.12 10.95
CA PRO A 5 -3.86 21.99 10.29
C PRO A 5 -2.58 22.45 9.58
N LYS A 6 -1.47 21.74 9.81
CA LYS A 6 -0.18 22.06 9.21
C LYS A 6 -0.28 21.97 7.69
N ASN A 7 -0.04 23.07 6.99
CA ASN A 7 -0.01 23.09 5.53
C ASN A 7 1.34 22.52 5.03
N LEU A 8 1.29 21.63 4.03
CA LEU A 8 2.44 21.01 3.40
C LEU A 8 2.93 21.76 2.15
N ASN A 9 2.17 22.72 1.62
CA ASN A 9 2.53 23.56 0.47
C ASN A 9 3.05 22.74 -0.72
N ASN A 10 2.29 21.73 -1.16
CA ASN A 10 2.73 20.81 -2.22
C ASN A 10 4.09 20.13 -1.96
N THR A 11 4.40 19.81 -0.71
CA THR A 11 5.61 19.06 -0.33
C THR A 11 5.30 17.58 -0.10
N TYR A 12 6.18 16.72 -0.61
CA TYR A 12 6.21 15.31 -0.27
C TYR A 12 7.34 15.03 0.72
N VAL A 13 7.03 14.29 1.78
CA VAL A 13 8.01 13.81 2.75
C VAL A 13 7.94 12.29 2.77
N ALA A 14 9.02 11.65 2.32
CA ALA A 14 9.09 10.20 2.26
C ALA A 14 8.95 9.56 3.65
N PRO A 15 8.31 8.39 3.76
CA PRO A 15 8.22 7.66 5.02
C PRO A 15 9.61 7.22 5.49
N GLY A 16 9.91 7.54 6.76
CA GLY A 16 11.10 7.08 7.47
C GLY A 16 10.78 5.93 8.42
N HIS A 17 11.70 5.66 9.36
CA HIS A 17 11.41 4.75 10.46
C HIS A 17 10.33 5.35 11.39
N PRO A 18 9.33 4.58 11.86
CA PRO A 18 9.14 3.14 11.68
C PRO A 18 8.29 2.69 10.47
N GLN A 19 7.62 3.60 9.75
CA GLN A 19 6.63 3.25 8.71
C GLN A 19 7.23 2.71 7.41
N LEU A 20 8.50 2.98 7.11
CA LEU A 20 9.12 2.53 5.85
C LEU A 20 9.12 1.00 5.71
N LYS A 21 9.50 0.26 6.74
CA LYS A 21 9.58 -1.22 6.71
C LYS A 21 8.24 -1.88 6.37
N PRO A 22 7.13 -1.59 7.08
CA PRO A 22 5.84 -2.22 6.76
C PRO A 22 5.31 -1.81 5.38
N ILE A 23 5.57 -0.59 4.91
CA ILE A 23 5.21 -0.17 3.54
C ILE A 23 5.93 -1.04 2.50
N LEU A 24 7.24 -1.29 2.67
CA LEU A 24 8.00 -2.14 1.76
C LEU A 24 7.51 -3.60 1.79
N ILE A 25 7.25 -4.16 2.97
CA ILE A 25 6.71 -5.52 3.10
C ILE A 25 5.36 -5.62 2.38
N CYS A 26 4.47 -4.63 2.57
CA CYS A 26 3.18 -4.61 1.89
C CYS A 26 3.35 -4.55 0.37
N GLY A 27 4.22 -3.69 -0.14
CA GLY A 27 4.52 -3.60 -1.57
C GLY A 27 5.05 -4.91 -2.16
N VAL A 28 5.91 -5.64 -1.44
CA VAL A 28 6.38 -6.96 -1.86
C VAL A 28 5.23 -7.96 -1.92
N ILE A 29 4.37 -8.01 -0.90
CA ILE A 29 3.20 -8.90 -0.88
C ILE A 29 2.26 -8.59 -2.05
N MET A 30 1.96 -7.31 -2.30
CA MET A 30 1.15 -6.89 -3.44
C MET A 30 1.76 -7.35 -4.77
N ALA A 31 3.07 -7.14 -4.95
CA ALA A 31 3.77 -7.55 -6.17
C ALA A 31 3.72 -9.08 -6.38
N LEU A 32 3.88 -9.87 -5.33
CA LEU A 32 3.77 -11.34 -5.40
C LEU A 32 2.33 -11.80 -5.63
N ALA A 33 1.35 -11.11 -5.04
CA ALA A 33 -0.07 -11.42 -5.23
C ALA A 33 -0.53 -11.16 -6.67
N ALA A 34 0.03 -10.15 -7.33
CA ALA A 34 -0.26 -9.80 -8.71
C ALA A 34 0.39 -10.72 -9.76
N ARG A 35 1.40 -11.52 -9.38
CA ARG A 35 2.18 -12.37 -10.30
C ARG A 35 1.75 -13.83 -10.24
N LYS A 36 0.91 -14.26 -11.18
CA LYS A 36 0.44 -15.66 -11.26
C LYS A 36 1.58 -16.66 -11.47
N GLU A 37 2.67 -16.19 -12.05
CA GLU A 37 3.88 -16.96 -12.31
C GLU A 37 4.47 -17.55 -11.02
N VAL A 38 4.29 -16.90 -9.87
CA VAL A 38 4.78 -17.38 -8.57
C VAL A 38 4.18 -18.72 -8.16
N ILE A 39 2.98 -19.05 -8.64
CA ILE A 39 2.28 -20.31 -8.34
C ILE A 39 2.01 -21.14 -9.60
N SER A 40 2.67 -20.84 -10.71
CA SER A 40 2.50 -21.54 -11.99
C SER A 40 3.64 -22.53 -12.24
N PRO A 41 3.46 -23.54 -13.11
CA PRO A 41 4.53 -24.46 -13.50
C PRO A 41 5.82 -23.75 -13.92
N GLY A 42 6.97 -24.26 -13.50
CA GLY A 42 8.28 -23.63 -13.72
C GLY A 42 8.70 -22.63 -12.65
N SER A 43 7.82 -22.34 -11.68
CA SER A 43 8.20 -21.62 -10.46
C SER A 43 8.67 -22.59 -9.38
N PRO A 44 9.70 -22.24 -8.58
CA PRO A 44 10.15 -23.10 -7.49
C PRO A 44 9.03 -23.47 -6.50
N LEU A 45 8.12 -22.54 -6.20
CA LEU A 45 7.01 -22.79 -5.29
C LEU A 45 6.04 -23.83 -5.87
N TYR A 46 5.72 -23.74 -7.16
CA TYR A 46 4.89 -24.74 -7.81
C TYR A 46 5.60 -26.08 -7.86
N ASP A 47 6.82 -26.12 -8.41
CA ASP A 47 7.51 -27.35 -8.74
C ASP A 47 7.88 -28.16 -7.50
N TYR A 48 8.32 -27.51 -6.42
CA TYR A 48 8.73 -28.20 -5.20
C TYR A 48 7.61 -28.43 -4.18
N VAL A 49 6.55 -27.61 -4.18
CA VAL A 49 5.52 -27.63 -3.14
C VAL A 49 4.12 -27.90 -3.71
N LEU A 50 3.62 -27.03 -4.61
CA LEU A 50 2.21 -27.08 -5.02
C LEU A 50 1.89 -28.25 -5.96
N SER A 51 2.85 -28.68 -6.78
CA SER A 51 2.73 -29.81 -7.71
C SER A 51 2.41 -31.13 -6.99
N ARG A 52 2.76 -31.25 -5.71
CA ARG A 52 2.58 -32.45 -4.90
C ARG A 52 1.14 -32.66 -4.44
N SER A 53 0.27 -31.65 -4.54
CA SER A 53 -1.11 -31.74 -4.08
C SER A 53 -2.04 -30.76 -4.80
N GLY A 54 -3.08 -31.29 -5.46
CA GLY A 54 -4.13 -30.47 -6.06
C GLY A 54 -4.85 -29.56 -5.06
N ASN A 55 -4.97 -29.98 -3.80
CA ASN A 55 -5.53 -29.14 -2.73
C ASN A 55 -4.61 -27.96 -2.38
N ALA A 56 -3.29 -28.18 -2.35
CA ALA A 56 -2.32 -27.12 -2.09
C ALA A 56 -2.35 -26.06 -3.19
N LEU A 57 -2.40 -26.48 -4.47
CA LEU A 57 -2.53 -25.56 -5.60
C LEU A 57 -3.83 -24.77 -5.58
N LYS A 58 -4.96 -25.42 -5.24
CA LYS A 58 -6.26 -24.74 -5.11
C LYS A 58 -6.24 -23.69 -4.01
N ALA A 59 -5.67 -24.03 -2.85
CA ALA A 59 -5.51 -23.10 -1.73
C ALA A 59 -4.60 -21.92 -2.08
N ALA A 60 -3.45 -22.18 -2.70
CA ALA A 60 -2.51 -21.14 -3.12
C ALA A 60 -3.14 -20.16 -4.12
N THR A 61 -3.89 -20.69 -5.11
CA THR A 61 -4.64 -19.86 -6.07
C THR A 61 -5.69 -19.00 -5.37
N TRP A 62 -6.46 -19.57 -4.45
CA TRP A 62 -7.47 -18.84 -3.69
C TRP A 62 -6.85 -17.73 -2.83
N ILE A 63 -5.77 -18.04 -2.09
CA ILE A 63 -5.04 -17.07 -1.27
C ILE A 63 -4.48 -15.95 -2.14
N GLN A 64 -3.83 -16.27 -3.26
CA GLN A 64 -3.23 -15.26 -4.12
C GLN A 64 -4.30 -14.33 -4.72
N ASN A 65 -5.42 -14.88 -5.19
CA ASN A 65 -6.56 -14.08 -5.66
C ASN A 65 -7.14 -13.21 -4.54
N GLY A 66 -7.36 -13.80 -3.36
CA GLY A 66 -7.87 -13.09 -2.18
C GLY A 66 -6.97 -11.92 -1.80
N LEU A 67 -5.65 -12.15 -1.69
CA LEU A 67 -4.67 -11.11 -1.41
C LEU A 67 -4.65 -10.03 -2.49
N PHE A 68 -4.71 -10.41 -3.77
CA PHE A 68 -4.74 -9.44 -4.86
C PHE A 68 -5.96 -8.53 -4.76
N TYR A 69 -7.17 -9.10 -4.76
CA TYR A 69 -8.39 -8.28 -4.74
C TYR A 69 -8.55 -7.50 -3.44
N PHE A 70 -8.21 -8.09 -2.29
CA PHE A 70 -8.29 -7.41 -1.01
C PHE A 70 -7.29 -6.26 -0.91
N LEU A 71 -5.99 -6.49 -1.16
CA LEU A 71 -4.97 -5.46 -1.00
C LEU A 71 -5.16 -4.34 -2.03
N TYR A 72 -5.34 -4.68 -3.31
CA TYR A 72 -5.51 -3.65 -4.34
C TYR A 72 -6.82 -2.88 -4.18
N GLY A 73 -7.91 -3.56 -3.80
CA GLY A 73 -9.21 -2.91 -3.55
C GLY A 73 -9.17 -1.99 -2.33
N ALA A 74 -8.67 -2.49 -1.19
CA ALA A 74 -8.57 -1.70 0.03
C ALA A 74 -7.64 -0.49 -0.16
N HIS A 75 -6.47 -0.69 -0.78
CA HIS A 75 -5.50 0.39 -0.97
C HIS A 75 -5.98 1.43 -2.00
N ALA A 76 -6.77 1.05 -2.99
CA ALA A 76 -7.42 2.00 -3.89
C ALA A 76 -8.42 2.89 -3.13
N ILE A 77 -9.25 2.30 -2.25
CA ILE A 77 -10.20 3.04 -1.40
C ILE A 77 -9.45 3.98 -0.45
N GLU A 78 -8.39 3.49 0.21
CA GLU A 78 -7.55 4.30 1.09
C GLU A 78 -6.93 5.49 0.33
N THR A 79 -6.44 5.28 -0.88
CA THR A 79 -5.86 6.35 -1.73
C THR A 79 -6.91 7.42 -2.09
N ALA A 80 -8.13 7.00 -2.41
CA ALA A 80 -9.24 7.92 -2.66
C ALA A 80 -9.58 8.75 -1.40
N MET A 81 -9.62 8.13 -0.23
CA MET A 81 -9.82 8.83 1.05
C MET A 81 -8.65 9.77 1.38
N PHE A 82 -7.42 9.37 1.07
CA PHE A 82 -6.21 10.13 1.36
C PHE A 82 -6.12 11.41 0.53
N THR A 83 -6.67 11.42 -0.69
CA THR A 83 -6.77 12.61 -1.54
C THR A 83 -7.44 13.78 -0.82
N LYS A 84 -8.52 13.53 -0.07
CA LYS A 84 -9.19 14.58 0.71
C LYS A 84 -8.26 15.13 1.79
N ARG A 85 -7.57 14.26 2.54
CA ARG A 85 -6.61 14.68 3.57
C ARG A 85 -5.47 15.52 2.99
N LEU A 86 -4.94 15.14 1.83
CA LEU A 86 -3.90 15.91 1.14
C LEU A 86 -4.37 17.32 0.79
N ASN A 87 -5.57 17.44 0.25
CA ASN A 87 -6.17 18.72 -0.10
C ASN A 87 -6.36 19.62 1.14
N ASP A 88 -6.83 19.05 2.25
CA ASP A 88 -7.01 19.75 3.54
C ASP A 88 -5.68 20.29 4.11
N HIS A 89 -4.55 19.69 3.70
CA HIS A 89 -3.19 20.06 4.10
C HIS A 89 -2.40 20.75 2.96
N GLY A 90 -3.08 21.32 1.97
CA GLY A 90 -2.47 22.17 0.93
C GLY A 90 -1.62 21.43 -0.10
N VAL A 91 -1.93 20.16 -0.35
CA VAL A 91 -1.38 19.39 -1.47
C VAL A 91 -2.43 19.35 -2.59
N SER A 92 -2.17 20.07 -3.66
CA SER A 92 -2.99 20.16 -4.86
C SER A 92 -3.02 18.83 -5.61
N VAL A 93 -4.22 18.42 -6.04
CA VAL A 93 -4.41 17.21 -6.86
C VAL A 93 -3.57 17.28 -8.14
N PHE A 94 -3.00 16.16 -8.55
CA PHE A 94 -2.08 16.03 -9.69
C PHE A 94 -0.75 16.79 -9.60
N SER A 95 -0.46 17.50 -8.51
CA SER A 95 0.89 17.98 -8.25
C SER A 95 1.87 16.80 -8.13
N LEU A 96 3.17 17.05 -8.38
CA LEU A 96 4.19 16.01 -8.23
C LEU A 96 4.20 15.44 -6.80
N ALA A 97 3.96 16.28 -5.78
CA ALA A 97 3.83 15.82 -4.41
C ALA A 97 2.61 14.95 -4.18
N TRP A 98 1.46 15.32 -4.77
CA TRP A 98 0.25 14.50 -4.71
C TRP A 98 0.50 13.11 -5.31
N VAL A 99 1.12 13.02 -6.49
CA VAL A 99 1.42 11.72 -7.12
C VAL A 99 2.31 10.85 -6.22
N LYS A 100 3.35 11.43 -5.62
CA LYS A 100 4.23 10.72 -4.68
C LYS A 100 3.49 10.24 -3.43
N TRP A 101 2.60 11.07 -2.89
CA TRP A 101 1.74 10.71 -1.76
C TRP A 101 0.76 9.60 -2.13
N MET A 102 0.14 9.66 -3.30
CA MET A 102 -0.77 8.62 -3.79
C MET A 102 -0.05 7.30 -4.00
N ALA A 103 1.14 7.30 -4.61
CA ALA A 103 1.93 6.09 -4.77
C ALA A 103 2.31 5.48 -3.41
N THR A 104 2.73 6.32 -2.45
CA THR A 104 3.06 5.88 -1.10
C THR A 104 1.83 5.33 -0.37
N CYS A 105 0.67 5.97 -0.52
CA CYS A 105 -0.59 5.53 0.06
C CYS A 105 -1.09 4.22 -0.57
N PHE A 106 -1.00 4.10 -1.89
CA PHE A 106 -1.43 2.90 -2.59
C PHE A 106 -0.59 1.68 -2.24
N ILE A 107 0.70 1.85 -1.94
CA ILE A 107 1.57 0.75 -1.48
C ILE A 107 1.45 0.52 0.02
N GLY A 108 1.43 1.60 0.79
CA GLY A 108 1.53 1.58 2.24
C GLY A 108 0.22 1.50 3.01
N GLY A 109 -0.89 1.82 2.35
CA GLY A 109 -2.21 1.92 2.96
C GLY A 109 -2.19 2.73 4.26
N LYS A 110 -2.76 2.17 5.31
CA LYS A 110 -2.75 2.72 6.67
C LYS A 110 -1.37 3.23 7.16
N PHE A 111 -0.25 2.61 6.78
CA PHE A 111 1.07 3.04 7.25
C PHE A 111 1.47 4.40 6.67
N CYS A 112 0.96 4.74 5.48
CA CYS A 112 1.07 6.09 4.92
C CYS A 112 0.22 7.08 5.72
N PHE A 113 -0.97 6.69 6.17
CA PHE A 113 -1.82 7.52 7.02
C PHE A 113 -1.14 7.82 8.37
N GLU A 114 -0.59 6.80 9.03
CA GLU A 114 0.14 6.96 10.30
C GLU A 114 1.36 7.89 10.14
N HIS A 115 2.12 7.73 9.05
CA HIS A 115 3.24 8.63 8.72
C HIS A 115 2.75 10.07 8.51
N PHE A 116 1.69 10.24 7.72
CA PHE A 116 1.10 11.54 7.44
C PHE A 116 0.59 12.23 8.71
N ASP A 117 -0.15 11.51 9.55
CA ASP A 117 -0.74 12.04 10.78
C ASP A 117 0.36 12.55 11.73
N ARG A 118 1.47 11.80 11.85
CA ARG A 118 2.68 12.26 12.56
C ARG A 118 3.27 13.54 11.98
N LEU A 119 3.36 13.65 10.65
CA LEU A 119 3.91 14.84 9.99
C LEU A 119 3.06 16.10 10.20
N VAL A 120 1.74 15.94 10.21
CA VAL A 120 0.79 17.06 10.36
C VAL A 120 0.42 17.36 11.82
N GLY A 121 1.01 16.64 12.77
CA GLY A 121 0.85 16.88 14.21
C GLY A 121 -0.47 16.33 14.78
N LYS A 122 -1.11 15.38 14.10
CA LYS A 122 -2.16 14.56 14.72
C LYS A 122 -1.45 13.44 15.47
N ALA A 123 -1.58 13.41 16.79
CA ALA A 123 -1.08 12.28 17.58
C ALA A 123 -1.71 10.98 17.03
N ALA A 124 -0.86 10.02 16.69
CA ALA A 124 -1.26 8.70 16.18
C ALA A 124 -1.93 7.87 17.29
#